data_AF-A0A3D4PQY9-F1
#
_entry.id   AF-A0A3D4PQY9-F1
#
_cell.length_a   1.000
_cell.length_b   1.000
_cell.length_c   1.000
_cell.angle_alpha   90.00
_cell.angle_beta   90.00
_cell.angle_gamma   90.00
#
_symmetry.space_group_name_H-M   'P 1'
#
loop_
_entity.id
_entity.type
_entity.pdbx_description
1 polymer ?
#
loop_
_entity_poly.entity_id
_entity_poly.type
_entity_poly.pdbx_seq_one_letter_code
_entity_poly.pdbx_strand_id
1 'polypeptide(L)' 'TNLVGAFQLIARMVADGRRGSVVTLICDGGARYAGTHYSDDWVAAQGWDLAPHRARMDQFLETGVWND' A
#
# COMPACT_ATOMS: atom_id res chain seq x y z
N THR A 1 -3.23 -5.97 -0.75
CA THR A 1 -2.40 -6.94 0.00
C THR A 1 -0.99 -7.06 -0.55
N ASN A 2 -0.79 -7.46 -1.82
CA ASN A 2 0.54 -7.69 -2.39
C ASN A 2 1.50 -6.48 -2.29
N LEU A 3 1.00 -5.27 -2.58
CA LEU A 3 1.81 -4.05 -2.51
C LEU A 3 2.30 -3.74 -1.09
N VAL A 4 1.42 -3.88 -0.10
CA VAL A 4 1.77 -3.67 1.33
C VAL A 4 2.84 -4.67 1.77
N GLY A 5 2.69 -5.95 1.41
CA GLY A 5 3.70 -6.97 1.72
C GLY A 5 5.05 -6.69 1.03
N ALA A 6 5.03 -6.18 -0.21
CA ALA A 6 6.23 -5.76 -0.92
C ALA A 6 6.91 -4.59 -0.21
N PHE A 7 6.16 -3.57 0.24
CA PHE A 7 6.71 -2.44 0.99
C PHE A 7 7.33 -2.88 2.32
N GLN A 8 6.67 -3.77 3.07
CA GLN A 8 7.23 -4.35 4.29
C GLN A 8 8.53 -5.12 4.04
N LEU A 9 8.60 -5.88 2.93
CA LEU A 9 9.82 -6.59 2.53
C LEU A 9 10.94 -5.61 2.17
N ILE A 10 10.63 -4.58 1.38
CA ILE A 10 11.58 -3.54 0.99
C ILE A 10 12.09 -2.79 2.22
N ALA A 11 11.22 -2.41 3.16
CA ALA A 11 11.61 -1.75 4.41
C ALA A 11 12.62 -2.58 5.20
N ARG A 12 12.40 -3.90 5.32
CA ARG A 12 13.37 -4.82 5.95
C ARG A 12 14.69 -4.88 5.18
N MET A 13 14.64 -4.96 3.85
CA MET A 13 15.86 -4.95 3.03
C MET A 13 16.67 -3.66 3.23
N VAL A 14 16.00 -2.51 3.29
CA VAL A 14 16.63 -1.21 3.58
C VAL A 14 17.26 -1.21 4.96
N ALA A 15 16.53 -1.64 6.00
CA ALA A 15 17.04 -1.70 7.37
C ALA A 15 18.26 -2.61 7.51
N ASP A 16 18.30 -3.72 6.77
CA ASP A 16 19.41 -4.69 6.77
C ASP A 16 20.57 -4.28 5.84
N GLY A 17 20.48 -3.14 5.12
CA GLY A 17 21.46 -2.75 4.12
C GLY A 17 21.55 -3.70 2.91
N ARG A 18 20.51 -4.51 2.67
CA ARG A 18 20.43 -5.51 1.61
C ARG A 18 19.95 -4.90 0.31
N ARG A 19 20.61 -5.23 -0.80
CA ARG A 19 20.26 -4.78 -2.15
C ARG A 19 19.67 -5.90 -2.98
N GLY A 20 18.75 -5.55 -3.88
CA GLY A 20 18.10 -6.48 -4.80
C GLY A 20 16.78 -5.92 -5.31
N SER A 21 16.21 -6.58 -6.33
CA SER A 21 14.92 -6.21 -6.88
C SER A 21 13.79 -6.99 -6.21
N VAL A 22 12.69 -6.30 -5.89
CA VAL A 22 11.43 -6.93 -5.48
C VAL A 22 10.44 -6.79 -6.62
N VAL A 23 9.85 -7.91 -7.06
CA VAL A 23 8.84 -7.95 -8.12
C VAL A 23 7.53 -8.44 -7.53
N THR A 24 6.44 -7.77 -7.86
CA THR A 24 5.08 -8.17 -7.51
C THR A 24 4.15 -7.99 -8.72
N LEU A 25 3.02 -8.69 -8.72
CA LEU A 25 1.99 -8.62 -9.76
C LEU A 25 0.75 -7.90 -9.24
N ILE A 26 0.20 -7.02 -10.09
CA ILE A 26 -1.17 -6.50 -9.99
C ILE A 26 -1.99 -7.25 -11.04
N CYS A 27 -2.96 -8.05 -10.60
CA CYS A 27 -3.62 -9.05 -11.44
C CYS A 27 -4.68 -8.45 -12.38
N ASP A 28 -5.25 -7.31 -12.02
CA ASP A 28 -6.25 -6.61 -12.82
C ASP A 28 -6.26 -5.10 -12.58
N GLY A 29 -6.86 -4.37 -13.52
CA GLY A 29 -7.04 -2.93 -13.42
C GLY A 29 -8.20 -2.54 -12.51
N GLY A 30 -8.07 -1.40 -11.83
CA GLY A 30 -9.05 -0.87 -10.89
C GLY A 30 -10.42 -0.52 -11.47
N ALA A 31 -10.54 -0.36 -12.81
CA ALA A 31 -11.79 0.03 -13.46
C ALA A 31 -12.97 -0.92 -13.18
N ARG A 32 -12.68 -2.21 -12.93
CA ARG A 32 -13.70 -3.21 -12.54
C ARG A 32 -14.34 -2.92 -11.19
N TYR A 33 -13.68 -2.11 -10.36
CA TYR A 33 -14.06 -1.83 -8.98
C TYR A 33 -14.48 -0.38 -8.77
N ALA A 34 -14.71 0.39 -9.85
CA ALA A 34 -15.03 1.81 -9.81
C ALA A 34 -16.20 2.15 -8.84
N GLY A 35 -17.22 1.29 -8.77
CA GLY A 35 -18.38 1.46 -7.88
C GLY A 35 -18.20 0.88 -6.46
N THR A 36 -16.99 0.47 -6.08
CA THR A 36 -16.68 -0.10 -4.75
C THR A 36 -15.59 0.72 -4.05
N HIS A 37 -14.45 0.14 -3.70
CA HIS A 37 -13.36 0.81 -2.99
C HIS A 37 -12.66 1.95 -3.76
N TYR A 38 -13.06 2.21 -5.02
CA TYR A 38 -12.68 3.41 -5.79
C TYR A 38 -13.69 4.56 -5.67
N SER A 39 -14.82 4.34 -5.00
CA SER A 39 -15.86 5.34 -4.73
C SER A 39 -15.79 5.78 -3.27
N ASP A 40 -15.61 7.08 -3.05
CA ASP A 40 -15.56 7.66 -1.70
C ASP A 40 -16.87 7.44 -0.93
N ASP A 41 -18.03 7.51 -1.61
CA ASP A 41 -19.34 7.23 -1.00
C ASP A 41 -19.45 5.79 -0.50
N TRP A 42 -18.97 4.83 -1.29
CA TRP A 42 -18.98 3.43 -0.90
C TRP A 42 -18.06 3.17 0.30
N VAL A 43 -16.86 3.76 0.29
CA VAL A 43 -15.89 3.69 1.40
C VAL A 43 -16.47 4.30 2.68
N ALA A 44 -17.09 5.47 2.58
CA ALA A 44 -17.76 6.12 3.69
C ALA A 44 -18.93 5.28 4.23
N ALA A 45 -19.71 4.65 3.35
CA ALA A 45 -20.78 3.74 3.74
C ALA A 45 -20.28 2.47 4.45
N GLN A 46 -19.03 2.04 4.21
CA GLN A 46 -18.40 0.97 5.00
C GLN A 46 -17.89 1.44 6.37
N GLY A 47 -17.90 2.76 6.63
CA GLY A 47 -17.32 3.35 7.85
C GLY A 47 -15.80 3.26 7.89
N TRP A 48 -15.14 3.20 6.74
CA TRP A 48 -13.68 3.06 6.67
C TRP A 48 -12.98 4.41 6.57
N ASP A 49 -11.98 4.63 7.43
CA ASP A 49 -11.05 5.74 7.32
C ASP A 49 -9.75 5.28 6.65
N LEU A 50 -9.46 5.85 5.48
CA LEU A 50 -8.27 5.53 4.71
C LEU A 50 -7.08 6.45 5.03
N ALA A 51 -7.28 7.55 5.74
CA ALA A 51 -6.24 8.55 5.98
C ALA A 51 -5.01 7.99 6.70
N PRO A 52 -5.14 7.17 7.77
CA PRO A 52 -3.97 6.60 8.46
C PRO A 52 -3.17 5.67 7.54
N HIS A 53 -3.87 4.91 6.69
CA HIS A 53 -3.23 3.98 5.75
C HIS A 53 -2.50 4.72 4.64
N ARG A 54 -3.07 5.83 4.14
CA ARG A 54 -2.41 6.71 3.17
C ARG A 54 -1.14 7.33 3.75
N ALA A 55 -1.24 7.93 4.95
CA ALA A 55 -0.10 8.54 5.62
C ALA A 55 1.07 7.56 5.83
N ARG A 56 0.77 6.30 6.19
CA ARG A 56 1.80 5.25 6.29
C ARG A 56 2.48 4.96 4.95
N MET A 57 1.71 4.88 3.86
CA MET A 57 2.27 4.66 2.53
C MET A 57 3.15 5.84 2.10
N ASP A 58 2.70 7.07 2.33
CA ASP A 58 3.46 8.28 2.00
C ASP A 58 4.78 8.32 2.80
N GLN A 59 4.74 8.06 4.11
CA GLN A 59 5.93 7.96 4.95
C GLN A 59 6.91 6.90 4.44
N PHE A 60 6.42 5.71 4.07
CA PHE A 60 7.28 4.66 3.52
C PHE A 60 7.92 5.09 2.19
N LEU A 61 7.17 5.73 1.30
CA LEU A 61 7.68 6.20 0.01
C LEU A 61 8.76 7.28 0.19
N GLU A 62 8.64 8.13 1.22
CA GLU A 62 9.60 9.18 1.53
C GLU A 62 10.85 8.66 2.25
N THR A 63 10.69 7.72 3.19
CA THR A 63 11.74 7.37 4.16
C THR A 63 12.27 5.96 4.00
N GLY A 64 11.56 5.07 3.30
CA GLY A 64 11.81 3.63 3.27
C GLY A 64 11.47 2.89 4.56
N VAL A 65 10.93 3.57 5.58
CA VAL A 65 10.57 2.99 6.88
C VAL A 65 9.11 2.55 6.87
N TRP A 66 8.85 1.36 7.40
CA TRP A 66 7.49 0.84 7.60
C TRP A 66 7.15 0.80 9.09
N ASN A 67 6.18 1.61 9.52
CA ASN A 67 5.69 1.65 10.90
C ASN A 67 4.31 0.96 10.96
N ASP A 68 4.17 -0.07 11.80
CA ASP A 68 2.92 -0.84 11.95
C ASP A 68 1.81 -0.08 12.69
#